data_AF-A0A7Y0B3Y6-F1
#
_entry.id   AF-A0A7Y0B3Y6-F1
#
_cell.length_a   1.000
_cell.length_b   1.000
_cell.length_c   1.000
_cell.angle_alpha   90.00
_cell.angle_beta   90.00
_cell.angle_gamma   90.00
#
_symmetry.space_group_name_H-M   'P 1'
#
loop_
_entity.id
_entity.type
_entity.pdbx_description
1 polymer ?
#
loop_
_entity_poly.entity_id
_entity_poly.type
_entity_poly.pdbx_seq_one_letter_code
_entity_poly.pdbx_strand_id
1 'polypeptide(L)' 'MTVDPSEPDTFPEEEDTVLDEEVPEADAAEQHTDLRSDEDEPLGDITHEAADEGDASEQARVVTLDEDDYR' A
#
# COMPACT_ATOMS: atom_id res chain seq x y z
N MET A 1 10.47 4.49 20.01
CA MET A 1 11.06 3.31 19.36
C MET A 1 10.31 3.12 18.06
N THR A 2 11.00 2.99 16.94
CA THR A 2 10.38 2.67 15.64
C THR A 2 10.37 1.16 15.49
N VAL A 3 9.22 0.58 15.15
CA VAL A 3 9.08 -0.86 14.86
C VAL A 3 9.56 -1.08 13.42
N ASP A 4 10.27 -2.18 13.14
CA ASP A 4 10.68 -2.53 11.77
C ASP A 4 9.49 -3.18 11.04
N PRO A 5 8.97 -2.58 9.95
CA PRO A 5 7.86 -3.16 9.20
C PRO A 5 8.20 -4.50 8.52
N SER A 6 9.48 -4.87 8.43
CA SER A 6 9.94 -6.15 7.90
C SER A 6 9.87 -7.29 8.93
N GLU A 7 9.68 -6.97 10.21
CA GLU A 7 9.60 -7.93 11.33
C GLU A 7 8.16 -7.92 11.92
N PRO A 8 7.18 -8.53 11.24
CA PRO A 8 5.76 -8.42 11.61
C PRO A 8 5.42 -8.99 12.99
N ASP A 9 6.24 -9.91 13.51
CA ASP A 9 6.07 -10.50 14.85
C ASP A 9 6.44 -9.53 15.99
N THR A 10 7.01 -8.36 15.68
CA THR A 10 7.35 -7.33 16.67
C THR A 10 6.19 -6.37 16.95
N PHE A 11 5.11 -6.44 16.16
CA PHE A 11 3.88 -5.70 16.43
C PHE A 11 3.10 -6.38 17.56
N PRO A 12 2.50 -5.60 18.48
CA PRO A 12 1.58 -6.17 19.46
C PRO A 12 0.38 -6.81 18.74
N GLU A 13 -0.03 -8.00 19.18
CA GLU A 13 -1.23 -8.67 18.67
C GLU A 13 -2.48 -7.78 18.91
N GLU A 14 -3.31 -7.61 17.89
CA GLU A 14 -4.53 -6.80 17.99
C GLU A 14 -5.58 -7.53 18.83
N GLU A 15 -6.06 -6.90 19.93
CA GLU A 15 -7.23 -7.36 20.68
C GLU A 15 -8.50 -7.12 19.86
N ASP A 16 -9.53 -7.98 19.96
CA ASP A 16 -10.85 -7.81 19.31
C ASP A 16 -11.38 -6.38 19.53
N THR A 17 -11.20 -5.51 18.53
CA THR A 17 -11.50 -4.09 18.64
C THR A 17 -13.01 -3.89 18.49
N VAL A 18 -13.63 -3.20 19.46
CA VAL A 18 -14.98 -2.67 19.28
C VAL A 18 -14.94 -1.65 18.14
N LEU A 19 -15.79 -1.82 17.12
CA LEU A 19 -15.85 -0.90 15.98
C LEU A 19 -16.18 0.52 16.47
N ASP A 20 -15.38 1.49 16.04
CA ASP A 20 -15.58 2.91 16.35
C ASP A 20 -16.77 3.48 15.55
N GLU A 21 -17.38 4.58 16.02
CA GLU A 21 -18.47 5.27 15.30
C GLU A 21 -18.04 5.74 13.90
N GLU A 22 -16.74 6.06 13.76
CA GLU A 22 -16.11 6.47 12.51
C GLU A 22 -15.84 5.29 11.54
N VAL A 23 -16.14 4.04 11.94
CA VAL A 23 -16.06 2.85 11.08
C VAL A 23 -17.46 2.25 10.96
N PRO A 24 -18.27 2.69 9.98
CA PRO A 24 -19.58 2.10 9.73
C PRO A 24 -19.52 0.58 9.65
N GLU A 25 -20.52 -0.10 10.21
CA GLU A 25 -20.56 -1.58 10.26
C GLU A 25 -20.42 -2.24 8.88
N ALA A 26 -20.95 -1.59 7.84
CA ALA A 26 -20.83 -2.06 6.46
C ALA A 26 -19.38 -2.00 5.95
N ASP A 27 -18.67 -0.90 6.21
CA ASP A 27 -17.29 -0.71 5.80
C ASP A 27 -16.37 -1.69 6.56
N ALA A 28 -16.58 -1.88 7.86
CA ALA A 28 -15.87 -2.89 8.64
C ALA A 28 -16.08 -4.30 8.10
N ALA A 29 -17.32 -4.66 7.74
CA ALA A 29 -17.63 -5.97 7.19
C ALA A 29 -16.90 -6.22 5.86
N GLU A 30 -16.79 -5.20 5.00
CA GLU A 30 -16.01 -5.29 3.76
C GLU A 30 -14.50 -5.48 4.05
N GLN A 31 -13.95 -4.71 5.00
CA GLN A 31 -12.52 -4.74 5.35
C GLN A 31 -12.06 -6.05 5.99
N HIS A 32 -12.93 -6.72 6.74
CA HIS A 32 -12.63 -8.00 7.39
C HIS A 32 -12.98 -9.22 6.52
N THR A 33 -13.42 -9.01 5.28
CA THR A 33 -13.67 -10.11 4.35
C THR A 33 -12.34 -10.66 3.82
N ASP A 34 -12.19 -11.99 3.81
CA ASP A 34 -11.01 -12.65 3.24
C ASP A 34 -10.76 -12.19 1.79
N LEU A 35 -9.55 -11.72 1.52
CA LEU A 35 -9.14 -11.35 0.17
C LEU A 35 -8.98 -12.62 -0.69
N ARG A 36 -9.39 -12.53 -1.96
CA ARG A 36 -9.10 -13.60 -2.92
C ARG A 36 -7.60 -13.61 -3.20
N SER A 37 -7.01 -14.80 -3.23
CA SER A 37 -5.59 -14.99 -3.56
C SER A 37 -5.28 -14.91 -5.06
N ASP A 38 -6.28 -14.62 -5.90
CA ASP A 38 -6.04 -14.38 -7.31
C ASP A 38 -5.19 -13.10 -7.43
N GLU A 39 -4.10 -13.18 -8.20
CA GLU A 39 -3.29 -12.00 -8.50
C GLU A 39 -4.18 -10.92 -9.11
N ASP A 40 -3.99 -9.66 -8.69
CA ASP A 40 -4.56 -8.53 -9.40
C ASP A 40 -4.19 -8.65 -10.89
N GLU A 41 -5.08 -8.19 -11.77
CA GLU A 41 -4.74 -8.08 -13.19
C GLU A 41 -3.39 -7.34 -13.26
N PRO A 42 -2.34 -7.99 -13.81
CA PRO A 42 -1.04 -7.34 -13.89
C PRO A 42 -1.28 -6.01 -14.56
N LEU A 43 -0.74 -4.93 -13.97
CA LEU A 43 -0.69 -3.64 -14.64
C LEU A 43 -0.16 -3.95 -16.04
N GLY A 44 -1.06 -3.87 -17.03
CA GLY A 44 -0.70 -4.22 -18.40
C GLY A 44 0.40 -3.28 -18.86
N ASP A 45 0.77 -3.35 -20.12
CA ASP A 45 1.63 -2.31 -20.69
C ASP A 45 0.86 -0.98 -20.61
N ILE A 46 1.03 -0.24 -19.50
CA ILE A 46 0.36 1.03 -19.26
C ILE A 46 0.91 1.90 -20.36
N THR A 47 0.09 2.21 -21.37
CA THR A 47 0.56 2.97 -22.51
C THR A 47 0.92 4.34 -21.98
N HIS A 48 2.22 4.57 -21.82
CA HIS A 48 2.77 5.80 -21.29
C HIS A 48 2.34 7.03 -22.12
N GLU A 49 1.97 6.79 -23.38
CA GLU A 49 1.42 7.75 -24.33
C GLU A 49 -0.04 8.15 -24.04
N ALA A 50 -0.72 7.47 -23.10
CA ALA A 50 -2.03 7.84 -22.60
C ALA A 50 -1.96 8.77 -21.37
N ALA A 51 -0.79 8.91 -20.74
CA ALA A 51 -0.56 9.88 -19.68
C ALA A 51 -0.25 11.27 -20.28
N ASP A 52 -0.50 12.33 -19.52
CA ASP A 52 0.03 13.65 -19.88
C ASP A 52 1.56 13.60 -19.96
N GLU A 53 2.16 14.41 -20.82
CA GLU A 53 3.61 14.42 -21.06
C GLU A 53 4.41 14.63 -19.75
N GLY A 54 3.88 15.42 -18.81
CA GLY A 54 4.49 15.64 -17.51
C GLY A 54 4.47 14.40 -16.62
N ASP A 55 3.32 13.75 -16.52
CA ASP A 55 3.12 12.55 -15.71
C ASP A 55 3.94 11.38 -16.24
N ALA A 56 3.95 11.19 -17.57
CA ALA A 56 4.82 10.24 -18.24
C ALA A 56 6.29 10.50 -17.89
N SER A 57 6.75 11.74 -18.04
CA SER A 57 8.15 12.09 -17.77
C SER A 57 8.56 11.92 -16.30
N GLU A 58 7.63 12.03 -15.34
CA GLU A 58 7.87 11.70 -13.93
C GLU A 58 7.88 10.19 -13.70
N GLN A 59 6.93 9.43 -14.23
CA GLN A 59 6.83 7.99 -14.00
C GLN A 59 7.97 7.19 -14.63
N ALA A 60 8.52 7.66 -15.76
CA ALA A 60 9.68 7.04 -16.38
C ALA A 60 11.02 7.41 -15.71
N ARG A 61 11.03 8.32 -14.73
CA ARG A 61 12.28 8.71 -14.05
C ARG A 61 12.74 7.60 -13.12
N VAL A 62 13.96 7.12 -13.36
CA VAL A 62 14.68 6.25 -12.43
C VAL A 62 15.27 7.13 -11.32
N VAL A 63 14.70 7.07 -10.13
CA VAL A 63 15.25 7.73 -8.95
C VAL A 63 16.34 6.85 -8.35
N THR A 64 17.56 7.37 -8.28
CA THR A 64 18.65 6.69 -7.56
C THR A 64 18.35 6.78 -6.07
N LEU A 65 18.17 5.64 -5.42
CA LEU A 65 18.13 5.58 -3.96
C LEU A 65 19.57 5.74 -3.46
N ASP A 66 19.89 6.89 -2.89
CA ASP A 66 21.14 7.10 -2.16
C ASP A 66 20.87 6.88 -0.66
N GLU A 67 21.24 5.71 -0.17
CA GLU A 67 21.09 5.34 1.25
C GLU A 67 21.99 6.17 2.17
N ASP A 68 23.01 6.85 1.63
CA ASP A 68 23.91 7.72 2.37
C ASP A 68 23.33 9.14 2.59
N ASP A 69 22.29 9.54 1.84
CA ASP A 69 21.58 10.82 2.01
C ASP A 69 20.72 10.87 3.29
N TYR A 70 20.47 9.72 3.93
CA TYR A 70 19.67 9.58 5.15
C TYR A 70 20.53 9.26 6.40
N ARG A 71 21.75 9.81 6.51
CA ARG A 71 22.57 9.77 7.74
C ARG A 71 22.53 11.07 8.52
#